data_AF-A0A2R6AAS7-F1
#
_entry.id   AF-A0A2R6AAS7-F1
#
_cell.length_a   1.000
_cell.length_b   1.000
_cell.length_c   1.000
_cell.angle_alpha   90.00
_cell.angle_beta   90.00
_cell.angle_gamma   90.00
#
_symmetry.space_group_name_H-M   'P 1'
#
loop_
_entity.id
_entity.type
_entity.pdbx_description
1 polymer ?
#
loop_
_entity_poly.entity_id
_entity_poly.type
_entity_poly.pdbx_seq_one_letter_code
_entity_poly.pdbx_strand_id
1 'polypeptide(L)'
;MVAVDVATFLEEEGFREVECNEEEYYDEFGRFHELPRYKSAVCYQKEYEWGTATISKLGEYLDDITVYLNVDLPTTVMRIIDGSTDYQELDDAYAELVDASFKQGFSLSSGTTPDDYNVELDCKRDEFESYIKNLTQYVKDYVEYLGRVAEELLGKHKPDELEDVACEKCGATLKRYGYGYHLEEHEVEEAEEELAAVEKAIEEFKLPERSRYPLAYKHFEATIKETIRAKILPLYKHLGGEVNRKIGEKRGMKGEYTLNLKQFLYYFRDVVELIAANVPRELRRDFVEKYTDIRGVLSQSAYEKLLNLLAEESTEKIEEAQGGEHSFSVELKRKRGNYYVRVYANGGQIAYLKVDARLKAKIRRVVGDHLVEPERIEETAEKLYDQVVRLLEARNLELGSGKT
;
A
#
# COMPACT_ATOMS: atom_id res chain seq x y z
N MET A 1 16.84 47.93 11.75
CA MET A 1 15.72 47.08 11.32
C MET A 1 15.54 46.02 12.38
N VAL A 2 14.33 45.91 12.94
CA VAL A 2 13.98 44.81 13.86
C VAL A 2 13.90 43.55 13.00
N ALA A 3 14.60 42.50 13.38
CA ALA A 3 14.51 41.22 12.68
C ALA A 3 13.07 40.75 12.75
N VAL A 4 12.44 40.59 11.59
CA VAL A 4 11.08 40.04 11.47
C VAL A 4 11.12 38.62 11.98
N ASP A 5 10.22 38.31 12.90
CA ASP A 5 9.95 36.92 13.26
C ASP A 5 9.11 36.31 12.12
N VAL A 6 9.78 35.52 11.28
CA VAL A 6 9.22 34.94 10.05
C VAL A 6 8.00 34.08 10.37
N ALA A 7 8.04 33.32 11.46
CA ALA A 7 6.93 32.50 11.92
C ALA A 7 5.69 33.35 12.21
N THR A 8 5.83 34.36 13.07
CA THR A 8 4.74 35.26 13.44
C THR A 8 4.18 35.98 12.21
N PHE A 9 5.04 36.47 11.32
CA PHE A 9 4.61 37.12 10.08
C PHE A 9 3.80 36.18 9.17
N LEU A 10 4.27 34.94 8.97
CA LEU A 10 3.58 33.96 8.12
C LEU A 10 2.21 33.59 8.70
N GLU A 11 2.10 33.42 10.01
CA GLU A 11 0.83 33.21 10.69
C GLU A 11 -0.14 34.39 10.51
N GLU A 12 0.35 35.63 10.61
CA GLU A 12 -0.44 36.85 10.36
C GLU A 12 -0.95 36.95 8.90
N GLU A 13 -0.14 36.50 7.93
CA GLU A 13 -0.52 36.41 6.51
C GLU A 13 -1.35 35.15 6.19
N GLY A 14 -1.70 34.35 7.20
CA GLY A 14 -2.64 33.24 7.11
C GLY A 14 -2.03 31.89 6.69
N PHE A 15 -0.71 31.74 6.76
CA PHE A 15 -0.08 30.42 6.64
C PHE A 15 -0.34 29.60 7.90
N ARG A 16 -0.41 28.28 7.74
CA ARG A 16 -0.64 27.34 8.84
C ARG A 16 0.56 26.42 9.00
N GLU A 17 0.91 26.12 10.25
CA GLU A 17 1.92 25.10 10.55
C GLU A 17 1.38 23.71 10.15
N VAL A 18 2.13 23.00 9.32
CA VAL A 18 1.84 21.65 8.83
C VAL A 18 3.06 20.75 8.99
N GLU A 19 2.81 19.44 9.06
CA GLU A 19 3.85 18.43 8.97
C GLU A 19 4.13 18.15 7.49
N CYS A 20 5.37 18.38 7.05
CA CYS A 20 5.84 18.16 5.68
C CYS A 20 6.99 17.13 5.68
N ASN A 21 7.39 16.67 4.50
CA ASN A 21 8.61 15.87 4.36
C ASN A 21 9.77 16.75 3.88
N GLU A 22 10.98 16.39 4.28
CA GLU A 22 12.22 16.99 3.77
C GLU A 22 13.24 15.91 3.44
N GLU A 23 14.07 16.18 2.44
CA GLU A 23 15.22 15.35 2.09
C GLU A 23 16.42 15.61 3.01
N GLU A 24 16.87 14.55 3.68
CA GLU A 24 18.06 14.58 4.52
C GLU A 24 19.17 13.73 3.88
N TYR A 25 20.13 14.42 3.28
CA TYR A 25 21.31 13.81 2.66
C TYR A 25 22.46 13.58 3.64
N TYR A 26 22.39 14.08 4.87
CA TYR A 26 23.44 13.94 5.87
C TYR A 26 22.88 13.32 7.14
N ASP A 27 23.51 12.25 7.65
CA ASP A 27 23.12 11.69 8.95
C ASP A 27 23.53 12.59 10.13
N GLU A 28 23.11 12.21 11.34
CA GLU A 28 23.45 12.88 12.60
C GLU A 28 24.97 13.01 12.86
N PHE A 29 25.82 12.34 12.08
CA PHE A 29 27.29 12.42 12.15
C PHE A 29 27.90 13.20 10.97
N GLY A 30 27.07 13.83 10.13
CA GLY A 30 27.49 14.62 8.97
C GLY A 30 27.98 13.77 7.79
N ARG A 31 27.61 12.49 7.71
CA ARG A 31 27.98 11.63 6.57
C ARG A 31 26.95 11.77 5.46
N PHE A 32 27.44 12.05 4.25
CA PHE A 32 26.62 12.14 3.05
C PHE A 32 26.04 10.77 2.65
N HIS A 33 24.77 10.78 2.22
CA HIS A 33 24.03 9.66 1.68
C HIS A 33 23.66 9.95 0.23
N GLU A 34 23.93 9.01 -0.67
CA GLU A 34 23.58 9.14 -2.10
C GLU A 34 22.07 9.09 -2.35
N LEU A 35 21.33 8.38 -1.50
CA LEU A 35 19.87 8.41 -1.46
C LEU A 35 19.42 9.19 -0.22
N PRO A 36 18.60 10.23 -0.36
CA PRO A 36 18.14 11.00 0.79
C PRO A 36 17.26 10.14 1.70
N ARG A 37 17.29 10.46 3.00
CA ARG A 37 16.26 9.99 3.93
C ARG A 37 15.15 11.04 3.96
N TYR A 38 13.91 10.62 3.79
CA TYR A 38 12.78 11.49 4.02
C TYR A 38 12.49 11.55 5.52
N LYS A 39 12.50 12.75 6.10
CA LYS A 39 12.13 12.98 7.49
C LYS A 39 10.92 13.90 7.56
N SER A 40 10.12 13.67 8.59
CA SER A 40 9.07 14.62 8.99
C SER A 40 9.72 15.92 9.47
N ALA A 41 9.24 17.03 8.93
CA ALA A 41 9.66 18.39 9.22
C ALA A 41 8.43 19.28 9.45
N VAL A 42 8.68 20.48 9.95
CA VAL A 42 7.61 21.48 10.17
C VAL A 42 7.71 22.52 9.06
N CYS A 43 6.60 22.76 8.38
CA CYS A 43 6.47 23.78 7.33
C CYS A 43 5.32 24.75 7.64
N TYR A 44 5.34 25.90 6.98
CA TYR A 44 4.21 26.82 6.91
C TYR A 44 3.61 26.76 5.51
N GLN A 45 2.31 26.43 5.42
CA GLN A 45 1.63 26.26 4.14
C GLN A 45 0.38 27.12 4.05
N LYS A 46 0.10 27.62 2.83
CA LYS A 46 -1.12 28.34 2.49
C LYS A 46 -1.61 27.95 1.10
N GLU A 47 -2.91 27.69 1.00
CA GLU A 47 -3.62 27.46 -0.25
C GLU A 47 -4.05 28.80 -0.88
N TYR A 48 -3.92 28.89 -2.20
CA TYR A 48 -4.31 30.00 -3.05
C TYR A 48 -5.19 29.48 -4.20
N GLU A 49 -5.85 30.39 -4.93
CA GLU A 49 -6.63 30.03 -6.13
C GLU A 49 -5.76 29.44 -7.26
N TRP A 50 -4.46 29.72 -7.26
CA TRP A 50 -3.51 29.29 -8.30
C TRP A 50 -2.65 28.08 -7.88
N GLY A 51 -2.86 27.56 -6.67
CA GLY A 51 -2.06 26.46 -6.13
C GLY A 51 -1.68 26.64 -4.65
N THR A 52 -0.52 26.13 -4.24
CA THR A 52 -0.07 26.18 -2.84
C THR A 52 1.33 26.79 -2.70
N ALA A 53 1.57 27.42 -1.56
CA ALA A 53 2.90 27.87 -1.15
C ALA A 53 3.29 27.23 0.18
N THR A 54 4.48 26.63 0.21
CA THR A 54 5.07 25.98 1.37
C THR A 54 6.43 26.60 1.68
N ILE A 55 6.70 26.89 2.96
CA ILE A 55 7.99 27.39 3.43
C ILE A 55 8.45 26.49 4.57
N SER A 56 9.63 25.91 4.45
CA SER A 56 10.22 25.12 5.53
C SER A 56 10.55 26.01 6.74
N LYS A 57 10.27 25.51 7.94
CA LYS A 57 10.68 26.16 9.19
C LYS A 57 12.19 26.28 9.34
N LEU A 58 12.98 25.43 8.67
CA LEU A 58 14.43 25.57 8.61
C LEU A 58 14.87 26.80 7.79
N GLY A 59 14.05 27.22 6.82
CA GLY A 59 14.26 28.46 6.05
C GLY A 59 14.29 29.72 6.92
N GLU A 60 13.70 29.69 8.12
CA GLU A 60 13.75 30.79 9.09
C GLU A 60 15.17 31.16 9.54
N TYR A 61 16.17 30.30 9.32
CA TYR A 61 17.55 30.53 9.76
C TYR A 61 18.51 30.86 8.62
N LEU A 62 18.01 30.91 7.39
CA LEU A 62 18.81 31.19 6.19
C LEU A 62 18.74 32.67 5.80
N ASP A 63 19.77 33.13 5.08
CA ASP A 63 19.83 34.49 4.51
C ASP A 63 18.89 34.63 3.31
N ASP A 64 18.67 33.53 2.59
CA ASP A 64 17.69 33.39 1.53
C ASP A 64 16.62 32.37 1.96
N ILE A 65 15.35 32.73 1.81
CA ILE A 65 14.20 31.91 2.16
C ILE A 65 13.59 31.41 0.85
N THR A 66 13.63 30.10 0.63
CA THR A 66 12.97 29.46 -0.52
C THR A 66 11.48 29.29 -0.22
N VAL A 67 10.66 29.79 -1.15
CA VAL A 67 9.22 29.54 -1.18
C VAL A 67 8.97 28.44 -2.21
N TYR A 68 8.52 27.29 -1.74
CA TYR A 68 8.16 26.14 -2.57
C TYR A 68 6.73 26.32 -3.05
N LEU A 69 6.54 26.34 -4.37
CA LEU A 69 5.26 26.65 -5.01
C LEU A 69 4.79 25.44 -5.82
N ASN A 70 3.58 24.96 -5.56
CA ASN A 70 2.89 24.06 -6.47
C ASN A 70 1.86 24.87 -7.24
N VAL A 71 2.14 25.17 -8.50
CA VAL A 71 1.39 26.12 -9.33
C VAL A 71 0.71 25.41 -10.49
N ASP A 72 -0.50 25.83 -10.85
CA ASP A 72 -1.17 25.37 -12.08
C ASP A 72 -0.46 25.96 -13.32
N LEU A 73 0.41 25.16 -13.93
CA LEU A 73 1.18 25.57 -15.10
C LEU A 73 0.34 25.49 -16.39
N PRO A 74 0.59 26.37 -17.38
CA PRO A 74 -0.12 26.32 -18.66
C PRO A 74 0.14 25.01 -19.40
N THR A 75 -0.83 24.52 -20.18
CA THR A 75 -0.71 23.27 -20.93
C THR A 75 0.48 23.26 -21.90
N THR A 76 0.88 24.41 -22.44
CA THR A 76 2.08 24.55 -23.28
C THR A 76 3.37 24.22 -22.52
N VAL A 77 3.46 24.66 -21.27
CA VAL A 77 4.58 24.37 -20.37
C VAL A 77 4.58 22.88 -20.01
N MET A 78 3.42 22.36 -19.59
CA MET A 78 3.27 20.94 -19.24
C MET A 78 3.67 20.03 -20.41
N ARG A 79 3.26 20.37 -21.64
CA ARG A 79 3.62 19.59 -22.83
C ARG A 79 5.14 19.49 -23.03
N ILE A 80 5.86 20.59 -22.83
CA ILE A 80 7.32 20.62 -22.95
C ILE A 80 7.95 19.73 -21.86
N ILE A 81 7.48 19.86 -20.61
CA ILE A 81 7.99 19.08 -19.48
C ILE A 81 7.76 17.58 -19.72
N ASP A 82 6.52 17.17 -19.96
CA ASP A 82 6.14 15.77 -20.12
C ASP A 82 6.75 15.14 -21.37
N GLY A 83 6.96 15.92 -22.43
CA GLY A 83 7.54 15.44 -23.68
C GLY A 83 9.05 15.41 -23.71
N SER A 84 9.75 16.08 -22.77
CA SER A 84 11.22 16.18 -22.79
C SER A 84 11.92 14.82 -22.66
N THR A 85 11.30 13.84 -22.00
CA THR A 85 11.85 12.48 -21.91
C THR A 85 11.71 11.67 -23.19
N ASP A 86 10.74 12.03 -24.04
CA ASP A 86 10.32 11.23 -25.19
C ASP A 86 10.77 11.83 -26.53
N TYR A 87 10.97 13.16 -26.58
CA TYR A 87 11.30 13.91 -27.79
C TYR A 87 12.47 14.85 -27.55
N GLN A 88 13.57 14.67 -28.30
CA GLN A 88 14.76 15.53 -28.17
C GLN A 88 14.44 17.00 -28.43
N GLU A 89 13.52 17.29 -29.35
CA GLU A 89 13.11 18.66 -29.65
C GLU A 89 12.43 19.34 -28.45
N LEU A 90 11.72 18.55 -27.62
CA LEU A 90 11.09 19.05 -26.40
C LEU A 90 12.08 19.10 -25.22
N ASP A 91 13.09 18.24 -25.19
CA ASP A 91 14.22 18.34 -24.26
C ASP A 91 15.00 19.66 -24.47
N ASP A 92 15.30 19.99 -25.73
CA ASP A 92 15.95 21.26 -26.10
C ASP A 92 15.07 22.47 -25.71
N ALA A 93 13.75 22.37 -25.93
CA ALA A 93 12.80 23.39 -25.49
C ALA A 93 12.74 23.51 -23.96
N TYR A 94 12.77 22.39 -23.24
CA TYR A 94 12.75 22.37 -21.77
C TYR A 94 13.98 23.07 -21.18
N ALA A 95 15.17 22.81 -21.72
CA ALA A 95 16.39 23.50 -21.29
C ALA A 95 16.30 25.03 -21.45
N GLU A 96 15.74 25.51 -22.56
CA GLU A 96 15.50 26.95 -22.77
C GLU A 96 14.41 27.51 -21.85
N LEU A 97 13.39 26.71 -21.53
CA LEU A 97 12.30 27.08 -20.62
C LEU A 97 12.79 27.25 -19.18
N VAL A 98 13.67 26.35 -18.71
CA VAL A 98 14.30 26.43 -17.38
C VAL A 98 15.17 27.70 -17.27
N ASP A 99 15.96 28.01 -18.30
CA ASP A 99 16.75 29.25 -18.33
C ASP A 99 15.87 30.51 -18.33
N ALA A 100 14.75 30.49 -19.06
CA ALA A 100 13.77 31.58 -19.05
C ALA A 100 13.12 31.77 -17.68
N SER A 101 12.78 30.67 -17.00
CA SER A 101 12.26 30.70 -15.63
C SER A 101 13.26 31.35 -14.67
N PHE A 102 14.52 30.92 -14.72
CA PHE A 102 15.56 31.43 -13.83
C PHE A 102 15.78 32.93 -14.00
N LYS A 103 15.66 33.45 -15.23
CA LYS A 103 15.73 34.89 -15.52
C LYS A 103 14.59 35.71 -14.89
N GLN A 104 13.45 35.09 -14.56
CA GLN A 104 12.36 35.73 -13.82
C GLN A 104 12.52 35.58 -12.30
N GLY A 105 13.58 34.94 -11.81
CA GLY A 105 13.80 34.67 -10.39
C GLY A 105 13.10 33.41 -9.87
N PHE A 106 12.64 32.54 -10.77
CA PHE A 106 11.96 31.29 -10.42
C PHE A 106 12.77 30.09 -10.90
N SER A 107 12.87 29.05 -10.09
CA SER A 107 13.39 27.75 -10.53
C SER A 107 12.23 26.88 -10.99
N LEU A 108 12.17 26.53 -12.28
CA LEU A 108 11.22 25.55 -12.77
C LEU A 108 11.82 24.16 -12.54
N SER A 109 11.33 23.49 -11.50
CA SER A 109 11.81 22.17 -11.10
C SER A 109 10.74 21.45 -10.31
N SER A 110 10.50 20.18 -10.62
CA SER A 110 9.67 19.31 -9.79
C SER A 110 10.50 18.77 -8.63
N GLY A 111 10.10 19.13 -7.41
CA GLY A 111 10.76 18.73 -6.18
C GLY A 111 10.37 17.34 -5.68
N THR A 112 11.12 16.84 -4.69
CA THR A 112 10.81 15.60 -3.94
C THR A 112 10.69 15.90 -2.44
N THR A 113 9.99 16.99 -2.13
CA THR A 113 9.58 17.58 -0.83
C THR A 113 10.47 18.76 -0.33
N PRO A 114 10.00 19.91 0.22
CA PRO A 114 8.78 20.28 0.98
C PRO A 114 7.45 20.22 0.23
N ASP A 115 6.95 18.98 0.36
CA ASP A 115 5.77 18.31 -0.16
C ASP A 115 5.22 18.68 -1.53
N ASP A 116 6.10 18.53 -2.52
CA ASP A 116 5.86 18.34 -3.95
C ASP A 116 5.41 19.59 -4.71
N TYR A 117 6.29 20.58 -4.66
CA TYR A 117 6.28 21.78 -5.50
C TYR A 117 6.73 21.49 -6.94
N ASN A 118 6.38 22.39 -7.86
CA ASN A 118 6.84 22.39 -9.25
C ASN A 118 7.61 23.67 -9.63
N VAL A 119 7.67 24.65 -8.72
CA VAL A 119 8.38 25.91 -8.87
C VAL A 119 8.99 26.34 -7.53
N GLU A 120 10.21 26.91 -7.56
CA GLU A 120 10.82 27.55 -6.38
C GLU A 120 10.98 29.05 -6.62
N LEU A 121 10.80 29.83 -5.57
CA LEU A 121 11.09 31.25 -5.53
C LEU A 121 12.04 31.55 -4.37
N ASP A 122 13.29 31.89 -4.70
CA ASP A 122 14.28 32.30 -3.71
C ASP A 122 14.12 33.77 -3.35
N CYS A 123 13.74 34.03 -2.09
CA CYS A 123 13.52 35.37 -1.57
C CYS A 123 14.65 35.77 -0.63
N LYS A 124 15.26 36.93 -0.85
CA LYS A 124 16.17 37.50 0.15
C LYS A 124 15.39 37.85 1.41
N ARG A 125 15.97 37.57 2.57
CA ARG A 125 15.29 37.77 3.86
C ARG A 125 14.82 39.21 4.10
N ASP A 126 15.54 40.21 3.60
CA ASP A 126 15.18 41.63 3.74
C ASP A 126 14.02 42.07 2.83
N GLU A 127 13.71 41.29 1.79
CA GLU A 127 12.59 41.52 0.86
C GLU A 127 11.42 40.54 1.07
N PHE A 128 11.60 39.53 1.93
CA PHE A 128 10.67 38.42 2.14
C PHE A 128 9.22 38.85 2.41
N GLU A 129 8.99 39.80 3.33
CA GLU A 129 7.62 40.27 3.59
C GLU A 129 6.93 40.84 2.34
N SER A 130 7.70 41.56 1.50
CA SER A 130 7.18 42.14 0.27
C SER A 130 6.84 41.05 -0.74
N TYR A 131 7.66 40.01 -0.84
CA TYR A 131 7.38 38.85 -1.68
C TYR A 131 6.10 38.14 -1.27
N ILE A 132 5.96 37.82 0.02
CA ILE A 132 4.76 37.10 0.52
C ILE A 132 3.49 37.93 0.34
N LYS A 133 3.52 39.24 0.64
CA LYS A 133 2.35 40.13 0.47
C LYS A 133 1.91 40.26 -0.99
N ASN A 134 2.82 40.10 -1.95
CA ASN A 134 2.53 40.23 -3.38
C ASN A 134 2.62 38.90 -4.14
N LEU A 135 2.72 37.77 -3.44
CA LEU A 135 3.03 36.46 -4.03
C LEU A 135 2.09 36.07 -5.16
N THR A 136 0.78 36.28 -4.96
CA THR A 136 -0.23 36.01 -6.00
C THR A 136 0.03 36.76 -7.30
N GLN A 137 0.47 38.02 -7.24
CA GLN A 137 0.74 38.78 -8.46
C GLN A 137 2.02 38.26 -9.14
N TYR A 138 3.07 38.00 -8.36
CA TYR A 138 4.32 37.45 -8.88
C TYR A 138 4.11 36.10 -9.59
N VAL A 139 3.33 35.20 -8.98
CA VAL A 139 3.02 33.89 -9.57
C VAL A 139 2.20 34.04 -10.84
N LYS A 140 1.17 34.91 -10.86
CA LYS A 140 0.37 35.16 -12.07
C LYS A 140 1.20 35.72 -13.22
N ASP A 141 2.04 36.71 -12.95
CA ASP A 141 2.93 37.31 -13.95
C ASP A 141 3.93 36.28 -14.50
N TYR A 142 4.48 35.44 -13.62
CA TYR A 142 5.38 34.36 -13.98
C TYR A 142 4.70 33.30 -14.86
N VAL A 143 3.52 32.82 -14.47
CA VAL A 143 2.76 31.81 -15.21
C VAL A 143 2.37 32.32 -16.60
N GLU A 144 1.90 33.57 -16.69
CA GLU A 144 1.58 34.20 -17.99
C GLU A 144 2.83 34.31 -18.87
N TYR A 145 3.95 34.78 -18.30
CA TYR A 145 5.23 34.86 -19.00
C TYR A 145 5.67 33.50 -19.53
N LEU A 146 5.67 32.48 -18.66
CA LEU A 146 6.14 31.13 -18.98
C LEU A 146 5.27 30.47 -20.05
N GLY A 147 3.96 30.68 -20.01
CA GLY A 147 3.03 30.21 -21.03
C GLY A 147 3.35 30.76 -22.43
N ARG A 148 3.63 32.07 -22.54
CA ARG A 148 4.04 32.69 -23.81
C ARG A 148 5.38 32.16 -24.31
N VAL A 149 6.37 32.06 -23.42
CA VAL A 149 7.70 31.53 -23.77
C VAL A 149 7.58 30.09 -24.25
N ALA A 150 6.80 29.26 -23.57
CA ALA A 150 6.55 27.89 -23.97
C ALA A 150 5.91 27.80 -25.36
N GLU A 151 4.93 28.66 -25.68
CA GLU A 151 4.33 28.69 -27.02
C GLU A 151 5.34 29.08 -28.12
N GLU A 152 6.21 30.07 -27.85
CA GLU A 152 7.30 30.45 -28.75
C GLU A 152 8.30 29.30 -28.97
N LEU A 153 8.65 28.59 -27.89
CA LEU A 153 9.57 27.44 -27.92
C LEU A 153 8.98 26.25 -28.68
N LEU A 154 7.69 25.94 -28.48
CA LEU A 154 6.99 24.94 -29.29
C LEU A 154 7.01 25.34 -30.77
N GLY A 155 6.75 26.60 -31.10
CA GLY A 155 6.82 27.07 -32.49
C GLY A 155 8.21 26.95 -33.11
N LYS A 156 9.27 27.11 -32.31
CA LYS A 156 10.67 26.99 -32.75
C LYS A 156 11.11 25.54 -32.93
N HIS A 157 10.83 24.69 -31.94
CA HIS A 157 11.40 23.35 -31.83
C HIS A 157 10.48 22.25 -32.34
N LYS A 158 9.17 22.40 -32.12
CA LYS A 158 8.17 21.38 -32.44
C LYS A 158 6.85 21.99 -32.92
N PRO A 159 6.84 22.67 -34.09
CA PRO A 159 5.69 23.46 -34.55
C PRO A 159 4.42 22.63 -34.82
N ASP A 160 4.54 21.31 -35.02
CA ASP A 160 3.38 20.42 -35.18
C ASP A 160 2.49 20.37 -33.92
N GLU A 161 3.03 20.69 -32.74
CA GLU A 161 2.28 20.81 -31.49
C GLU A 161 1.28 21.99 -31.51
N LEU A 162 1.50 23.00 -32.37
CA LEU A 162 0.65 24.18 -32.52
C LEU A 162 -0.43 24.01 -33.61
N GLU A 163 -0.50 22.85 -34.26
CA GLU A 163 -1.56 22.53 -35.21
C GLU A 163 -2.90 22.32 -34.51
N ASP A 164 -3.99 22.67 -35.19
CA ASP A 164 -5.35 22.44 -34.68
C ASP A 164 -5.78 21.00 -34.93
N VAL A 165 -6.34 20.37 -33.90
CA VAL A 165 -6.87 19.00 -33.92
C VAL A 165 -8.29 19.02 -33.36
N ALA A 166 -9.18 18.26 -33.99
CA ALA A 166 -10.56 18.10 -33.51
C ALA A 166 -10.67 16.87 -32.60
N CYS A 167 -11.27 17.03 -31.43
CA CYS A 167 -11.62 15.93 -30.53
C CYS A 167 -12.74 15.09 -31.13
N GLU A 168 -12.48 13.79 -31.31
CA GLU A 168 -13.47 12.85 -31.85
C GLU A 168 -14.66 12.63 -30.90
N LYS A 169 -14.48 12.85 -29.59
CA LYS A 169 -15.52 12.65 -28.57
C LYS A 169 -16.50 13.83 -28.50
N CYS A 170 -16.00 15.06 -28.41
CA CYS A 170 -16.83 16.25 -28.18
C CYS A 170 -16.89 17.24 -29.35
N GLY A 171 -16.03 17.07 -30.37
CA GLY A 171 -15.94 17.97 -31.52
C GLY A 171 -15.23 19.29 -31.25
N ALA A 172 -14.68 19.51 -30.06
CA ALA A 172 -13.87 20.70 -29.76
C ALA A 172 -12.64 20.75 -30.68
N THR A 173 -12.23 21.96 -31.08
CA THR A 173 -10.98 22.19 -31.81
C THR A 173 -9.98 22.80 -30.85
N LEU A 174 -8.82 22.15 -30.73
CA LEU A 174 -7.77 22.50 -29.78
C LEU A 174 -6.40 22.36 -30.43
N LYS A 175 -5.39 22.97 -29.81
CA LYS A 175 -4.00 22.76 -30.21
C LYS A 175 -3.57 21.34 -29.89
N ARG A 176 -2.71 20.77 -30.73
CA ARG A 176 -2.22 19.40 -30.59
C ARG A 176 -1.56 19.15 -29.23
N TYR A 177 -0.82 20.11 -28.69
CA TYR A 177 -0.24 20.01 -27.34
C TYR A 177 -1.28 19.79 -26.24
N GLY A 178 -2.51 20.29 -26.42
CA GLY A 178 -3.60 20.16 -25.46
C GLY A 178 -4.43 18.89 -25.65
N TYR A 179 -4.21 18.14 -26.74
CA TYR A 179 -5.07 17.03 -27.13
C TYR A 179 -5.04 15.87 -26.14
N GLY A 180 -3.86 15.52 -25.63
CA GLY A 180 -3.70 14.48 -24.62
C GLY A 180 -4.45 14.81 -23.33
N TYR A 181 -4.18 15.98 -22.76
CA TYR A 181 -4.84 16.45 -21.54
C TYR A 181 -6.35 16.52 -21.67
N HIS A 182 -6.87 16.98 -22.82
CA HIS A 182 -8.31 17.02 -23.05
C HIS A 182 -8.95 15.62 -23.15
N LEU A 183 -8.23 14.63 -23.66
CA LEU A 183 -8.71 13.24 -23.64
C LEU A 183 -8.73 12.66 -22.22
N GLU A 184 -7.78 13.06 -21.38
CA GLU A 184 -7.75 12.70 -19.96
C GLU A 184 -8.93 13.32 -19.20
N GLU A 185 -9.26 14.59 -19.47
CA GLU A 185 -10.47 15.24 -18.92
C GLU A 185 -11.73 14.43 -19.24
N HIS A 186 -11.92 14.02 -20.50
CA HIS A 186 -13.04 13.16 -20.87
C HIS A 186 -13.03 11.81 -20.15
N GLU A 187 -11.84 11.21 -19.95
CA GLU A 187 -11.76 9.95 -19.21
C GLU A 187 -12.18 10.13 -17.74
N VAL A 188 -11.79 11.23 -17.12
CA VAL A 188 -12.17 11.57 -15.73
C VAL A 188 -13.68 11.86 -15.64
N GLU A 189 -14.23 12.66 -16.56
CA GLU A 189 -15.68 12.92 -16.64
C GLU A 189 -16.47 11.61 -16.77
N GLU A 190 -16.06 10.73 -17.70
CA GLU A 190 -16.67 9.41 -17.86
C GLU A 190 -16.53 8.55 -16.58
N ALA A 191 -15.39 8.64 -15.88
CA ALA A 191 -15.16 7.94 -14.61
C ALA A 191 -16.08 8.45 -13.49
N GLU A 192 -16.34 9.76 -13.42
CA GLU A 192 -17.26 10.37 -12.45
C GLU A 192 -18.72 9.97 -12.72
N GLU A 193 -19.13 9.93 -13.99
CA GLU A 193 -20.44 9.42 -14.38
C GLU A 193 -20.63 7.94 -13.98
N GLU A 194 -19.62 7.10 -14.25
CA GLU A 194 -19.61 5.72 -13.80
C GLU A 194 -19.65 5.61 -12.26
N LEU A 195 -18.90 6.47 -11.55
CA LEU A 195 -18.89 6.50 -10.09
C LEU A 195 -20.28 6.80 -9.53
N ALA A 196 -20.99 7.80 -10.07
CA ALA A 196 -22.36 8.11 -9.66
C ALA A 196 -23.31 6.91 -9.86
N ALA A 197 -23.13 6.13 -10.94
CA ALA A 197 -23.90 4.91 -11.18
C ALA A 197 -23.53 3.79 -10.19
N VAL A 198 -22.24 3.65 -9.84
CA VAL A 198 -21.73 2.73 -8.82
C VAL A 198 -22.31 3.06 -7.44
N GLU A 199 -22.26 4.33 -7.03
CA GLU A 199 -22.80 4.80 -5.76
C GLU A 199 -24.30 4.52 -5.65
N LYS A 200 -25.06 4.81 -6.72
CA LYS A 200 -26.49 4.48 -6.78
C LYS A 200 -26.73 2.97 -6.64
N ALA A 201 -25.92 2.13 -7.29
CA ALA A 201 -26.04 0.68 -7.14
C ALA A 201 -25.78 0.24 -5.69
N ILE A 202 -24.79 0.83 -5.02
CA ILE A 202 -24.48 0.56 -3.62
C ILE A 202 -25.60 1.04 -2.68
N GLU A 203 -26.21 2.19 -2.96
CA GLU A 203 -27.41 2.69 -2.24
C GLU A 203 -28.59 1.71 -2.35
N GLU A 204 -28.74 1.06 -3.51
CA GLU A 204 -29.70 -0.01 -3.74
C GLU A 204 -29.23 -1.38 -3.19
N PHE A 205 -28.14 -1.41 -2.41
CA PHE A 205 -27.53 -2.59 -1.80
C PHE A 205 -27.07 -3.66 -2.81
N LYS A 206 -26.70 -3.25 -4.01
CA LYS A 206 -26.14 -4.12 -5.05
C LYS A 206 -24.62 -3.96 -5.08
N LEU A 207 -23.92 -5.08 -5.25
CA LEU A 207 -22.47 -5.05 -5.44
C LEU A 207 -22.16 -4.67 -6.90
N PRO A 208 -21.48 -3.54 -7.15
CA PRO A 208 -21.17 -3.09 -8.51
C PRO A 208 -19.99 -3.89 -9.08
N GLU A 209 -20.12 -4.41 -10.29
CA GLU A 209 -19.07 -5.21 -10.94
C GLU A 209 -18.02 -4.31 -11.61
N ARG A 210 -16.74 -4.59 -11.36
CA ARG A 210 -15.61 -3.84 -11.95
C ARG A 210 -15.61 -3.83 -13.48
N SER A 211 -16.03 -4.92 -14.12
CA SER A 211 -16.15 -5.04 -15.57
C SER A 211 -17.19 -4.10 -16.18
N ARG A 212 -18.19 -3.68 -15.39
CA ARG A 212 -19.27 -2.79 -15.83
C ARG A 212 -18.94 -1.31 -15.66
N TYR A 213 -18.02 -0.99 -14.74
CA TYR A 213 -17.62 0.37 -14.39
C TYR A 213 -16.09 0.51 -14.36
N PRO A 214 -15.39 0.18 -15.47
CA PRO A 214 -13.94 0.07 -15.48
C PRO A 214 -13.23 1.38 -15.15
N LEU A 215 -13.76 2.54 -15.56
CA LEU A 215 -13.15 3.85 -15.33
C LEU A 215 -13.33 4.31 -13.89
N ALA A 216 -14.53 4.11 -13.33
CA ALA A 216 -14.75 4.41 -11.91
C ALA A 216 -13.83 3.58 -11.01
N TYR A 217 -13.61 2.30 -11.33
CA TYR A 217 -12.65 1.46 -10.60
C TYR A 217 -11.18 1.74 -10.95
N LYS A 218 -10.87 2.45 -12.04
CA LYS A 218 -9.50 2.92 -12.34
C LYS A 218 -9.15 4.13 -11.46
N HIS A 219 -10.06 5.09 -11.34
CA HIS A 219 -9.82 6.38 -10.68
C HIS A 219 -10.27 6.44 -9.21
N PHE A 220 -11.32 5.71 -8.83
CA PHE A 220 -11.99 5.85 -7.53
C PHE A 220 -12.10 4.54 -6.73
N GLU A 221 -11.19 3.57 -6.95
CA GLU A 221 -11.26 2.25 -6.32
C GLU A 221 -11.32 2.31 -4.78
N ALA A 222 -10.54 3.21 -4.17
CA ALA A 222 -10.51 3.40 -2.72
C ALA A 222 -11.88 3.86 -2.20
N THR A 223 -12.44 4.92 -2.79
CA THR A 223 -13.76 5.47 -2.48
C THR A 223 -14.85 4.40 -2.62
N ILE A 224 -14.85 3.65 -3.72
CA ILE A 224 -15.84 2.59 -3.97
C ILE A 224 -15.77 1.51 -2.88
N LYS A 225 -14.56 1.04 -2.54
CA LYS A 225 -14.37 0.02 -1.48
C LYS A 225 -14.84 0.53 -0.13
N GLU A 226 -14.55 1.78 0.21
CA GLU A 226 -15.01 2.39 1.47
C GLU A 226 -16.53 2.47 1.53
N THR A 227 -17.19 2.92 0.46
CA THR A 227 -18.65 3.00 0.38
C THR A 227 -19.30 1.63 0.49
N ILE A 228 -18.75 0.61 -0.20
CA ILE A 228 -19.19 -0.79 -0.08
C ILE A 228 -19.07 -1.28 1.38
N ARG A 229 -17.94 -1.02 2.04
CA ARG A 229 -17.70 -1.38 3.46
C ARG A 229 -18.63 -0.67 4.43
N ALA A 230 -19.05 0.55 4.10
CA ALA A 230 -19.93 1.36 4.92
C ALA A 230 -21.41 0.97 4.75
N LYS A 231 -21.85 0.65 3.54
CA LYS A 231 -23.27 0.46 3.20
C LYS A 231 -23.69 -1.00 3.05
N ILE A 232 -22.90 -1.82 2.37
CA ILE A 232 -23.25 -3.21 2.04
C ILE A 232 -22.75 -4.17 3.10
N LEU A 233 -21.49 -4.05 3.52
CA LEU A 233 -20.88 -4.98 4.47
C LEU A 233 -21.70 -5.15 5.78
N PRO A 234 -22.28 -4.09 6.39
CA PRO A 234 -23.10 -4.22 7.60
C PRO A 234 -24.36 -5.09 7.46
N LEU A 235 -24.87 -5.29 6.24
CA LEU A 235 -26.02 -6.18 6.01
C LEU A 235 -25.73 -7.63 6.46
N TYR A 236 -24.46 -8.02 6.43
CA TYR A 236 -24.02 -9.36 6.84
C TYR A 236 -23.71 -9.47 8.34
N LYS A 237 -23.81 -8.39 9.13
CA LYS A 237 -23.41 -8.39 10.56
C LYS A 237 -24.08 -9.50 11.38
N HIS A 238 -25.35 -9.81 11.11
CA HIS A 238 -26.07 -10.89 11.79
C HIS A 238 -25.42 -12.27 11.52
N LEU A 239 -24.99 -12.51 10.28
CA LEU A 239 -24.29 -13.73 9.90
C LEU A 239 -22.96 -13.87 10.67
N GLY A 240 -22.26 -12.76 10.91
CA GLY A 240 -21.05 -12.75 11.75
C GLY A 240 -21.33 -13.24 13.18
N GLY A 241 -22.45 -12.80 13.76
CA GLY A 241 -22.92 -13.30 15.06
C GLY A 241 -23.21 -14.81 15.06
N GLU A 242 -23.83 -15.33 14.00
CA GLU A 242 -24.09 -16.76 13.84
C GLU A 242 -22.79 -17.57 13.70
N VAL A 243 -21.85 -17.08 12.89
CA VAL A 243 -20.50 -17.64 12.74
C VAL A 243 -19.79 -17.72 14.10
N ASN A 244 -19.79 -16.62 14.86
CA ASN A 244 -19.11 -16.58 16.16
C ASN A 244 -19.76 -17.50 17.19
N ARG A 245 -21.09 -17.63 17.18
CA ARG A 245 -21.80 -18.62 18.02
C ARG A 245 -21.36 -20.05 17.71
N LYS A 246 -21.35 -20.44 16.42
CA LYS A 246 -20.87 -21.77 15.97
C LYS A 246 -19.41 -22.01 16.38
N ILE A 247 -18.58 -20.98 16.31
CA ILE A 247 -17.19 -21.04 16.78
C ILE A 247 -17.13 -21.28 18.29
N GLY A 248 -17.87 -20.50 19.08
CA GLY A 248 -17.90 -20.60 20.54
C GLY A 248 -18.38 -21.95 21.05
N GLU A 249 -19.47 -22.48 20.49
CA GLU A 249 -20.05 -23.78 20.87
C GLU A 249 -19.05 -24.93 20.70
N LYS A 250 -18.32 -24.98 19.58
CA LYS A 250 -17.32 -26.03 19.31
C LYS A 250 -16.01 -25.79 20.06
N ARG A 251 -15.63 -24.54 20.33
CA ARG A 251 -14.43 -24.19 21.12
C ARG A 251 -14.53 -24.67 22.57
N GLY A 252 -15.71 -24.55 23.18
CA GLY A 252 -15.98 -25.01 24.55
C GLY A 252 -15.79 -26.52 24.76
N MET A 253 -15.77 -27.32 23.70
CA MET A 253 -15.69 -28.78 23.78
C MET A 253 -14.26 -29.36 23.61
N LYS A 254 -13.29 -28.61 23.07
CA LYS A 254 -12.05 -29.22 22.51
C LYS A 254 -10.71 -28.72 23.05
N GLY A 255 -10.68 -27.78 24.00
CA GLY A 255 -9.53 -27.53 24.87
C GLY A 255 -8.23 -26.96 24.26
N GLU A 256 -8.12 -26.74 22.94
CA GLU A 256 -6.95 -26.11 22.31
C GLU A 256 -7.22 -24.66 21.90
N TYR A 257 -6.22 -23.78 22.13
CA TYR A 257 -6.36 -22.33 22.00
C TYR A 257 -6.01 -21.78 20.62
N THR A 258 -5.37 -22.55 19.72
CA THR A 258 -5.01 -22.10 18.37
C THR A 258 -4.90 -23.28 17.41
N LEU A 259 -5.75 -23.30 16.38
CA LEU A 259 -5.79 -24.33 15.34
C LEU A 259 -4.93 -23.92 14.14
N ASN A 260 -4.35 -24.90 13.46
CA ASN A 260 -3.86 -24.69 12.10
C ASN A 260 -5.03 -24.72 11.09
N LEU A 261 -4.75 -24.34 9.84
CA LEU A 261 -5.77 -24.24 8.80
C LEU A 261 -6.52 -25.55 8.58
N LYS A 262 -5.81 -26.69 8.51
CA LYS A 262 -6.44 -28.01 8.29
C LYS A 262 -7.40 -28.39 9.41
N GLN A 263 -6.95 -28.23 10.65
CA GLN A 263 -7.79 -28.48 11.83
C GLN A 263 -9.02 -27.57 11.83
N PHE A 264 -8.84 -26.29 11.49
CA PHE A 264 -9.96 -25.35 11.40
C PHE A 264 -10.95 -25.75 10.31
N LEU A 265 -10.49 -26.03 9.09
CA LEU A 265 -11.34 -26.45 7.98
C LEU A 265 -12.10 -27.74 8.28
N TYR A 266 -11.54 -28.64 9.09
CA TYR A 266 -12.25 -29.84 9.52
C TYR A 266 -13.32 -29.56 10.58
N TYR A 267 -12.97 -28.85 11.66
CA TYR A 267 -13.92 -28.60 12.75
C TYR A 267 -14.98 -27.56 12.42
N PHE A 268 -14.65 -26.60 11.55
CA PHE A 268 -15.45 -25.43 11.22
C PHE A 268 -15.79 -25.38 9.72
N ARG A 269 -15.84 -26.54 9.04
CA ARG A 269 -16.27 -26.64 7.63
C ARG A 269 -17.59 -25.90 7.39
N ASP A 270 -18.56 -26.14 8.27
CA ASP A 270 -19.88 -25.53 8.21
C ASP A 270 -19.85 -24.00 8.36
N VAL A 271 -18.88 -23.46 9.10
CA VAL A 271 -18.66 -22.01 9.19
C VAL A 271 -18.16 -21.45 7.87
N VAL A 272 -17.17 -22.12 7.25
CA VAL A 272 -16.60 -21.70 5.96
C VAL A 272 -17.66 -21.77 4.85
N GLU A 273 -18.44 -22.85 4.80
CA GLU A 273 -19.55 -23.02 3.86
C GLU A 273 -20.64 -21.97 4.07
N LEU A 274 -20.99 -21.67 5.33
CA LEU A 274 -21.97 -20.63 5.65
C LEU A 274 -21.53 -19.26 5.13
N ILE A 275 -20.24 -18.91 5.30
CA ILE A 275 -19.68 -17.66 4.77
C ILE A 275 -19.72 -17.67 3.24
N ALA A 276 -19.23 -18.74 2.61
CA ALA A 276 -19.13 -18.83 1.16
C ALA A 276 -20.51 -18.77 0.47
N ALA A 277 -21.54 -19.36 1.07
CA ALA A 277 -22.89 -19.40 0.51
C ALA A 277 -23.65 -18.07 0.65
N ASN A 278 -23.32 -17.24 1.64
CA ASN A 278 -24.13 -16.07 1.99
C ASN A 278 -23.41 -14.73 1.80
N VAL A 279 -22.09 -14.69 1.75
CA VAL A 279 -21.31 -13.46 1.58
C VAL A 279 -20.69 -13.42 0.17
N PRO A 280 -20.93 -12.37 -0.62
CA PRO A 280 -20.28 -12.17 -1.91
C PRO A 280 -18.77 -12.27 -1.79
N ARG A 281 -18.13 -12.91 -2.78
CA ARG A 281 -16.70 -13.25 -2.73
C ARG A 281 -15.82 -12.03 -2.41
N GLU A 282 -16.13 -10.91 -3.04
CA GLU A 282 -15.46 -9.63 -2.94
C GLU A 282 -15.52 -9.03 -1.51
N LEU A 283 -16.48 -9.47 -0.69
CA LEU A 283 -16.72 -9.00 0.67
C LEU A 283 -16.24 -9.96 1.75
N ARG A 284 -15.94 -11.22 1.42
CA ARG A 284 -15.68 -12.27 2.42
C ARG A 284 -14.51 -11.94 3.33
N ARG A 285 -13.44 -11.36 2.78
CA ARG A 285 -12.27 -10.95 3.57
C ARG A 285 -12.64 -9.90 4.60
N ASP A 286 -13.22 -8.79 4.16
CA ASP A 286 -13.65 -7.70 5.04
C ASP A 286 -14.69 -8.17 6.07
N PHE A 287 -15.58 -9.08 5.67
CA PHE A 287 -16.57 -9.70 6.57
C PHE A 287 -15.89 -10.50 7.69
N VAL A 288 -14.95 -11.37 7.34
CA VAL A 288 -14.22 -12.19 8.32
C VAL A 288 -13.40 -11.31 9.26
N GLU A 289 -12.70 -10.32 8.72
CA GLU A 289 -11.87 -9.39 9.49
C GLU A 289 -12.70 -8.53 10.46
N LYS A 290 -13.90 -8.08 10.05
CA LYS A 290 -14.69 -7.12 10.83
C LYS A 290 -15.73 -7.76 11.76
N TYR A 291 -16.33 -8.88 11.37
CA TYR A 291 -17.50 -9.43 12.07
C TYR A 291 -17.30 -10.82 12.65
N THR A 292 -16.12 -11.44 12.50
CA THR A 292 -15.88 -12.79 13.03
C THR A 292 -14.70 -12.90 13.99
N ASP A 293 -14.78 -13.86 14.89
CA ASP A 293 -13.74 -14.18 15.89
C ASP A 293 -12.73 -15.22 15.38
N ILE A 294 -12.74 -15.53 14.07
CA ILE A 294 -11.91 -16.58 13.47
C ILE A 294 -10.41 -16.32 13.71
N ARG A 295 -9.99 -15.05 13.71
CA ARG A 295 -8.61 -14.65 14.03
C ARG A 295 -8.18 -15.12 15.43
N GLY A 296 -9.09 -15.17 16.39
CA GLY A 296 -8.83 -15.64 17.75
C GLY A 296 -8.75 -17.17 17.89
N VAL A 297 -8.96 -17.90 16.79
CA VAL A 297 -8.93 -19.37 16.72
C VAL A 297 -7.76 -19.88 15.89
N LEU A 298 -7.31 -19.12 14.89
CA LEU A 298 -6.24 -19.51 13.97
C LEU A 298 -4.89 -18.87 14.34
N SER A 299 -3.80 -19.54 13.97
CA SER A 299 -2.50 -18.85 13.91
C SER A 299 -2.52 -17.78 12.81
N GLN A 300 -1.73 -16.70 12.95
CA GLN A 300 -1.72 -15.60 11.96
C GLN A 300 -1.50 -16.11 10.51
N SER A 301 -0.54 -17.02 10.31
CA SER A 301 -0.29 -17.62 8.99
C SER A 301 -1.45 -18.47 8.47
N ALA A 302 -2.21 -19.13 9.36
CA ALA A 302 -3.36 -19.92 8.97
C ALA A 302 -4.58 -19.03 8.68
N TYR A 303 -4.72 -17.93 9.42
CA TYR A 303 -5.74 -16.91 9.23
C TYR A 303 -5.59 -16.23 7.87
N GLU A 304 -4.39 -15.78 7.51
CA GLU A 304 -4.12 -15.17 6.20
C GLU A 304 -4.40 -16.14 5.05
N LYS A 305 -3.99 -17.41 5.19
CA LYS A 305 -4.31 -18.44 4.19
C LYS A 305 -5.81 -18.66 4.05
N LEU A 306 -6.57 -18.67 5.16
CA LEU A 306 -8.02 -18.78 5.10
C LEU A 306 -8.66 -17.58 4.38
N LEU A 307 -8.19 -16.35 4.66
CA LEU A 307 -8.69 -15.15 3.99
C LEU A 307 -8.46 -15.21 2.49
N ASN A 308 -7.29 -15.67 2.05
CA ASN A 308 -6.99 -15.84 0.63
C ASN A 308 -7.87 -16.93 0.01
N LEU A 309 -8.05 -18.09 0.67
CA LEU A 309 -8.96 -19.14 0.19
C LEU A 309 -10.39 -18.62 0.00
N LEU A 310 -10.90 -17.83 0.95
CA LEU A 310 -12.24 -17.25 0.88
C LEU A 310 -12.37 -16.20 -0.23
N ALA A 311 -11.30 -15.46 -0.51
CA ALA A 311 -11.26 -14.40 -1.52
C ALA A 311 -11.03 -14.92 -2.95
N GLU A 312 -10.24 -15.98 -3.12
CA GLU A 312 -9.72 -16.41 -4.43
C GLU A 312 -10.48 -17.60 -5.06
N GLU A 313 -11.17 -18.47 -4.29
CA GLU A 313 -11.40 -19.84 -4.76
C GLU A 313 -12.84 -20.41 -4.64
N SER A 314 -13.13 -21.41 -5.48
CA SER A 314 -14.29 -22.31 -5.40
C SER A 314 -14.17 -23.23 -4.19
N THR A 315 -15.29 -23.78 -3.71
CA THR A 315 -15.35 -24.73 -2.59
C THR A 315 -14.45 -25.97 -2.76
N GLU A 316 -14.04 -26.31 -3.98
CA GLU A 316 -13.19 -27.47 -4.30
C GLU A 316 -11.77 -27.36 -3.72
N LYS A 317 -11.15 -26.17 -3.75
CA LYS A 317 -9.78 -25.98 -3.23
C LYS A 317 -9.74 -25.91 -1.70
N ILE A 318 -10.87 -25.57 -1.07
CA ILE A 318 -11.09 -25.74 0.37
C ILE A 318 -11.09 -27.24 0.75
N GLU A 319 -11.61 -28.11 -0.12
CA GLU A 319 -11.58 -29.56 0.08
C GLU A 319 -10.16 -30.14 -0.12
N GLU A 320 -9.42 -29.68 -1.12
CA GLU A 320 -8.01 -30.08 -1.31
C GLU A 320 -7.12 -29.67 -0.13
N ALA A 321 -7.39 -28.48 0.45
CA ALA A 321 -6.66 -27.97 1.61
C ALA A 321 -6.86 -28.83 2.88
N GLN A 322 -7.91 -29.65 2.98
CA GLN A 322 -8.11 -30.58 4.11
C GLN A 322 -7.09 -31.73 4.13
N GLY A 323 -6.54 -32.10 2.97
CA GLY A 323 -5.48 -33.11 2.82
C GLY A 323 -5.96 -34.57 2.88
N GLY A 324 -5.24 -35.45 2.19
CA GLY A 324 -5.45 -36.91 2.18
C GLY A 324 -4.65 -37.67 3.24
N GLU A 325 -4.70 -39.01 3.21
CA GLU A 325 -3.97 -39.86 4.16
C GLU A 325 -2.45 -39.57 4.17
N HIS A 326 -1.91 -39.37 5.37
CA HIS A 326 -0.49 -39.13 5.59
C HIS A 326 0.15 -40.36 6.26
N SER A 327 1.17 -40.92 5.62
CA SER A 327 2.08 -41.88 6.22
C SER A 327 3.25 -41.12 6.88
N PHE A 328 3.51 -41.40 8.15
CA PHE A 328 4.59 -40.77 8.89
C PHE A 328 5.73 -41.74 9.15
N SER A 329 6.95 -41.24 9.13
CA SER A 329 8.14 -42.00 9.53
C SER A 329 9.19 -41.10 10.17
N VAL A 330 10.13 -41.73 10.89
CA VAL A 330 11.21 -41.05 11.60
C VAL A 330 12.56 -41.67 11.30
N GLU A 331 13.59 -40.84 11.24
CA GLU A 331 14.98 -41.28 11.08
C GLU A 331 15.88 -40.58 12.10
N LEU A 332 16.79 -41.32 12.73
CA LEU A 332 17.71 -40.79 13.73
C LEU A 332 19.07 -40.43 13.12
N LYS A 333 19.43 -39.14 13.19
CA LYS A 333 20.69 -38.59 12.67
C LYS A 333 21.56 -38.01 13.78
N ARG A 334 22.87 -38.28 13.72
CA ARG A 334 23.88 -37.69 14.62
C ARG A 334 24.54 -36.48 13.96
N LYS A 335 24.61 -35.35 14.66
CA LYS A 335 25.30 -34.12 14.19
C LYS A 335 25.96 -33.42 15.38
N ARG A 336 27.28 -33.16 15.28
CA ARG A 336 28.07 -32.43 16.29
C ARG A 336 27.82 -32.94 17.73
N GLY A 337 27.97 -34.25 17.93
CA GLY A 337 27.80 -34.89 19.24
C GLY A 337 26.36 -35.07 19.72
N ASN A 338 25.37 -34.44 19.07
CA ASN A 338 23.96 -34.51 19.45
C ASN A 338 23.16 -35.41 18.49
N TYR A 339 22.00 -35.87 18.98
CA TYR A 339 21.04 -36.67 18.19
C TYR A 339 19.83 -35.82 17.79
N TYR A 340 19.39 -36.03 16.56
CA TYR A 340 18.24 -35.36 15.97
C TYR A 340 17.35 -36.39 15.28
N VAL A 341 16.05 -36.14 15.30
CA VAL A 341 15.03 -36.90 14.60
C VAL A 341 14.62 -36.12 13.36
N ARG A 342 14.77 -36.73 12.19
CA ARG A 342 14.06 -36.29 10.98
C ARG A 342 12.68 -36.90 11.00
N VAL A 343 11.66 -36.07 10.86
CA VAL A 343 10.27 -36.51 10.72
C VAL A 343 9.89 -36.35 9.26
N TYR A 344 9.26 -37.37 8.70
CA TYR A 344 8.78 -37.39 7.32
C TYR A 344 7.28 -37.58 7.26
N ALA A 345 6.62 -36.95 6.29
CA ALA A 345 5.25 -37.23 5.89
C ALA A 345 5.22 -37.55 4.40
N ASN A 346 4.66 -38.70 4.03
CA ASN A 346 4.60 -39.20 2.64
C ASN A 346 5.96 -39.17 1.92
N GLY A 347 7.04 -39.49 2.65
CA GLY A 347 8.41 -39.52 2.13
C GLY A 347 9.14 -38.17 2.09
N GLY A 348 8.44 -37.04 2.28
CA GLY A 348 9.05 -35.71 2.37
C GLY A 348 9.46 -35.35 3.80
N GLN A 349 10.65 -34.78 4.00
CA GLN A 349 11.12 -34.37 5.33
C GLN A 349 10.37 -33.12 5.79
N ILE A 350 9.60 -33.21 6.87
CA ILE A 350 8.77 -32.11 7.40
C ILE A 350 9.35 -31.45 8.64
N ALA A 351 10.24 -32.12 9.37
CA ALA A 351 10.91 -31.52 10.53
C ALA A 351 12.28 -32.15 10.83
N TYR A 352 13.10 -31.39 11.55
CA TYR A 352 14.40 -31.83 12.09
C TYR A 352 14.52 -31.43 13.56
N LEU A 353 14.27 -32.37 14.47
CA LEU A 353 14.04 -32.12 15.90
C LEU A 353 15.22 -32.59 16.75
N LYS A 354 15.74 -31.76 17.66
CA LYS A 354 16.74 -32.21 18.65
C LYS A 354 16.10 -33.20 19.63
N VAL A 355 16.78 -34.32 19.89
CA VAL A 355 16.41 -35.31 20.92
C VAL A 355 16.69 -34.72 22.30
N ASP A 356 15.64 -34.52 23.09
CA ASP A 356 15.67 -34.09 24.49
C ASP A 356 14.37 -34.53 25.20
N ALA A 357 14.20 -34.17 26.48
CA ALA A 357 13.04 -34.53 27.28
C ALA A 357 11.69 -34.05 26.72
N ARG A 358 11.68 -33.08 25.79
CA ARG A 358 10.45 -32.56 25.15
C ARG A 358 10.18 -33.17 23.78
N LEU A 359 10.93 -34.21 23.37
CA LEU A 359 10.83 -34.78 22.03
C LEU A 359 9.41 -35.24 21.68
N LYS A 360 8.70 -35.92 22.58
CA LYS A 360 7.31 -36.38 22.34
C LYS A 360 6.39 -35.21 21.99
N ALA A 361 6.48 -34.12 22.75
CA ALA A 361 5.69 -32.90 22.49
C ALA A 361 6.07 -32.23 21.15
N LYS A 362 7.35 -32.25 20.76
CA LYS A 362 7.79 -31.73 19.46
C LYS A 362 7.26 -32.58 18.30
N ILE A 363 7.31 -33.91 18.41
CA ILE A 363 6.75 -34.84 17.42
C ILE A 363 5.24 -34.63 17.30
N ARG A 364 4.52 -34.58 18.43
CA ARG A 364 3.07 -34.29 18.47
C ARG A 364 2.72 -33.01 17.72
N ARG A 365 3.50 -31.92 17.92
CA ARG A 365 3.28 -30.65 17.22
C ARG A 365 3.42 -30.80 15.69
N VAL A 366 4.51 -31.43 15.24
CA VAL A 366 4.79 -31.64 13.81
C VAL A 366 3.74 -32.54 13.15
N VAL A 367 3.29 -33.59 13.85
CA VAL A 367 2.21 -34.47 13.39
C VAL A 367 0.88 -33.72 13.37
N GLY A 368 0.60 -32.90 14.39
CA GLY A 368 -0.59 -32.06 14.48
C GLY A 368 -0.71 -31.02 13.36
N ASP A 369 0.41 -30.61 12.76
CA ASP A 369 0.42 -29.75 11.57
C ASP A 369 -0.10 -30.46 10.30
N HIS A 370 -0.18 -31.79 10.32
CA HIS A 370 -0.52 -32.62 9.17
C HIS A 370 -1.77 -33.49 9.38
N LEU A 371 -2.08 -33.84 10.62
CA LEU A 371 -3.27 -34.61 11.01
C LEU A 371 -4.33 -33.74 11.68
N VAL A 372 -5.55 -34.26 11.69
CA VAL A 372 -6.74 -33.51 12.06
C VAL A 372 -7.37 -34.02 13.36
N GLU A 373 -7.49 -35.35 13.51
CA GLU A 373 -8.13 -36.00 14.65
C GLU A 373 -7.18 -36.09 15.86
N PRO A 374 -7.55 -35.62 17.06
CA PRO A 374 -6.66 -35.59 18.22
C PRO A 374 -6.23 -36.99 18.65
N GLU A 375 -7.13 -37.96 18.56
CA GLU A 375 -6.85 -39.37 18.86
C GLU A 375 -5.80 -39.95 17.90
N ARG A 376 -5.92 -39.70 16.60
CA ARG A 376 -4.90 -40.09 15.61
C ARG A 376 -3.60 -39.32 15.78
N ILE A 377 -3.64 -38.04 16.16
CA ILE A 377 -2.44 -37.25 16.45
C ILE A 377 -1.69 -37.89 17.62
N GLU A 378 -2.37 -38.20 18.71
CA GLU A 378 -1.76 -38.87 19.86
C GLU A 378 -1.23 -40.24 19.47
N GLU A 379 -2.04 -41.08 18.83
CA GLU A 379 -1.64 -42.42 18.42
C GLU A 379 -0.41 -42.39 17.50
N THR A 380 -0.39 -41.48 16.53
CA THR A 380 0.73 -41.32 15.59
C THR A 380 1.96 -40.76 16.30
N ALA A 381 1.80 -39.75 17.16
CA ALA A 381 2.91 -39.18 17.91
C ALA A 381 3.52 -40.19 18.89
N GLU A 382 2.70 -41.00 19.55
CA GLU A 382 3.11 -42.12 20.41
C GLU A 382 3.91 -43.13 19.58
N LYS A 383 3.36 -43.61 18.44
CA LYS A 383 4.05 -44.56 17.55
C LYS A 383 5.40 -44.05 17.07
N LEU A 384 5.47 -42.79 16.62
CA LEU A 384 6.74 -42.21 16.15
C LEU A 384 7.73 -42.00 17.30
N TYR A 385 7.26 -41.59 18.49
CA TYR A 385 8.11 -41.46 19.66
C TYR A 385 8.70 -42.82 20.08
N ASP A 386 7.87 -43.86 20.16
CA ASP A 386 8.29 -45.23 20.47
C ASP A 386 9.28 -45.77 19.44
N GLN A 387 9.08 -45.47 18.15
CA GLN A 387 10.05 -45.78 17.11
C GLN A 387 11.40 -45.09 17.36
N VAL A 388 11.41 -43.82 17.76
CA VAL A 388 12.66 -43.12 18.11
C VAL A 388 13.32 -43.73 19.34
N VAL A 389 12.56 -44.08 20.39
CA VAL A 389 13.08 -44.74 21.59
C VAL A 389 13.76 -46.05 21.22
N ARG A 390 13.10 -46.91 20.43
CA ARG A 390 13.69 -48.17 19.95
C ARG A 390 14.97 -47.95 19.13
N LEU A 391 15.00 -46.90 18.29
CA LEU A 391 16.20 -46.54 17.51
C LEU A 391 17.36 -46.04 18.37
N LEU A 392 17.08 -45.42 19.52
CA LEU A 392 18.08 -44.98 20.49
C LEU A 392 18.61 -46.18 21.30
N GLU A 393 17.71 -47.05 21.78
CA GLU A 393 18.06 -48.28 22.50
C GLU A 393 18.92 -49.23 21.66
N ALA A 394 18.55 -49.45 20.39
CA ALA A 394 19.34 -50.24 19.45
C ALA A 394 20.77 -49.69 19.21
N ARG A 395 21.02 -48.45 19.62
CA ARG A 395 22.32 -47.77 19.53
C ARG A 395 22.98 -47.57 20.92
N ASN A 396 22.43 -48.16 21.98
CA ASN A 396 22.85 -48.01 23.39
C ASN A 396 22.87 -46.55 23.87
N LEU A 397 21.81 -45.79 23.60
CA LEU A 397 21.71 -44.36 23.95
C LEU A 397 20.49 -44.08 24.82
N GLU A 398 20.67 -43.31 25.88
CA GLU A 398 19.58 -42.86 26.75
C GLU A 398 19.06 -41.47 26.36
N LEU A 399 17.74 -41.29 26.45
CA LEU A 399 17.05 -40.00 26.37
C LEU A 399 17.56 -39.08 27.49
N GLY A 400 18.50 -38.19 27.15
CA GLY A 400 19.10 -37.26 28.12
C GLY A 400 20.60 -37.38 28.30
N SER A 401 21.28 -38.29 27.60
CA SER A 401 22.76 -38.36 27.58
C SER A 401 23.40 -37.25 26.72
N GLY A 402 23.01 -36.00 26.95
CA GLY A 402 23.92 -34.89 26.73
C GLY A 402 25.01 -35.02 27.76
N LYS A 403 26.20 -35.48 27.34
CA LYS A 403 27.40 -35.39 28.18
C LYS A 403 27.56 -33.95 28.65
N THR A 404 27.77 -33.80 29.96
CA THR A 404 28.48 -32.67 30.59
C THR A 404 29.70 -32.24 29.79
#